data_AF-A0AAU4ARW4-F1
#
_entry.id   AF-A0AAU4ARW4-F1
#
_cell.length_a   1.000
_cell.length_b   1.000
_cell.length_c   1.000
_cell.angle_alpha   90.00
_cell.angle_beta   90.00
_cell.angle_gamma   90.00
#
_symmetry.space_group_name_H-M   'P 1'
#
loop_
_entity.id
_entity.type
_entity.pdbx_description
1 polymer ?
#
loop_
_entity_poly.entity_id
_entity_poly.type
_entity_poly.pdbx_seq_one_letter_code
_entity_poly.pdbx_strand_id
1 'polypeptide(L)'
;MASTWRVEILTPASGQFLIGDNPGLTVRRDAADQWEHGMAFGDAMSMVLPVGPRCLLALGPQNLTGILTADAVKDFNVRQILAAERYVYMHPNSGLEGFAAQAAQQRPTRPAR
;
A
#
# COMPACT_ATOMS: atom_id res chain seq x y z
N MET A 1 23.98 -6.94 8.54
CA MET A 1 24.14 -5.47 8.45
C MET A 1 22.82 -4.84 8.84
N ALA A 2 22.82 -3.82 9.70
CA ALA A 2 21.58 -3.12 10.04
C ALA A 2 21.07 -2.40 8.77
N SER A 3 19.80 -2.57 8.41
CA SER A 3 19.22 -1.86 7.28
C SER A 3 19.24 -0.35 7.56
N THR A 4 19.72 0.45 6.61
CA THR A 4 19.79 1.92 6.70
C THR A 4 18.45 2.56 6.35
N TRP A 5 17.35 1.95 6.77
CA TRP A 5 16.02 2.47 6.50
C TRP A 5 15.74 3.71 7.35
N ARG A 6 15.09 4.68 6.72
CA ARG A 6 14.68 5.95 7.28
C ARG A 6 13.18 6.10 7.15
N VAL A 7 12.57 6.92 8.01
CA VAL A 7 11.11 7.06 8.06
C VAL A 7 10.67 8.13 7.09
N GLU A 8 9.71 7.77 6.23
CA GLU A 8 9.04 8.68 5.32
C GLU A 8 7.57 8.83 5.71
N ILE A 9 7.06 10.06 5.71
CA ILE A 9 5.66 10.41 5.97
C ILE A 9 5.05 10.90 4.68
N LEU A 10 4.16 10.11 4.07
CA LEU A 10 3.59 10.37 2.77
C LEU A 10 2.12 10.75 2.90
N THR A 11 1.74 11.86 2.28
CA THR A 11 0.35 12.35 2.26
C THR A 11 -0.19 12.36 0.83
N PRO A 12 -1.47 12.07 0.60
CA PRO A 12 -2.03 12.06 -0.74
C PRO A 12 -2.34 13.50 -1.20
N ALA A 13 -1.94 13.87 -2.43
CA ALA A 13 -2.36 15.13 -3.04
C ALA A 13 -3.91 15.17 -3.15
N SER A 14 -4.50 14.07 -3.61
CA SER A 14 -5.94 13.85 -3.70
C SER A 14 -6.29 12.38 -3.41
N GLY A 15 -7.57 12.10 -3.14
CA GLY A 15 -8.01 10.77 -2.74
C GLY A 15 -7.71 10.44 -1.27
N GLN A 16 -7.97 9.19 -0.90
CA GLN A 16 -7.77 8.67 0.45
C GLN A 16 -7.19 7.25 0.41
N PHE A 17 -6.44 6.88 1.44
CA PHE A 17 -5.96 5.53 1.61
C PHE A 17 -7.03 4.59 2.19
N LEU A 18 -7.02 3.35 1.70
CA LEU A 18 -7.62 2.19 2.35
C LEU A 18 -6.63 1.61 3.36
N ILE A 19 -7.15 0.93 4.37
CA ILE A 19 -6.35 0.18 5.34
C ILE A 19 -6.81 -1.27 5.29
N GLY A 20 -5.95 -2.18 4.82
CA GLY A 20 -6.20 -3.62 4.89
C GLY A 20 -6.10 -4.13 6.33
N ASP A 21 -6.71 -5.28 6.61
CA ASP A 21 -6.49 -6.01 7.86
C ASP A 21 -5.07 -6.59 7.99
N ASN A 22 -4.30 -6.62 6.90
CA ASN A 22 -2.85 -6.73 6.87
C ASN A 22 -2.24 -5.44 6.25
N PRO A 23 -2.13 -4.35 7.02
CA PRO A 23 -1.87 -3.03 6.45
C PRO A 23 -0.39 -2.77 6.12
N GLY A 24 0.52 -3.45 6.81
CA GLY A 24 1.96 -3.32 6.58
C GLY A 24 2.41 -4.18 5.41
N LEU A 25 2.81 -3.54 4.30
CA LEU A 25 3.23 -4.25 3.09
C LEU A 25 4.69 -3.96 2.75
N THR A 26 5.45 -5.00 2.45
CA THR A 26 6.67 -4.87 1.65
C THR A 26 6.28 -4.61 0.20
N VAL A 27 7.00 -3.72 -0.47
CA VAL A 27 6.78 -3.38 -1.88
C VAL A 27 8.10 -3.26 -2.64
N ARG A 28 8.04 -3.57 -3.94
CA ARG A 28 9.12 -3.26 -4.90
C ARG A 28 8.54 -3.02 -6.29
N ARG A 29 9.34 -2.47 -7.19
CA ARG A 29 9.06 -2.46 -8.63
C ARG A 29 9.71 -3.70 -9.26
N ASP A 30 9.00 -4.37 -10.17
CA ASP A 30 9.57 -5.42 -11.00
C ASP A 30 10.33 -4.83 -12.21
N ALA A 31 10.84 -5.70 -13.09
CA ALA A 31 11.57 -5.28 -14.29
C ALA A 31 10.70 -4.55 -15.34
N ALA A 32 9.37 -4.67 -15.25
CA ALA A 32 8.40 -3.98 -16.10
C ALA A 32 7.85 -2.71 -15.44
N ASP A 33 8.50 -2.24 -14.36
CA ASP A 33 8.08 -1.14 -13.50
C ASP A 33 6.65 -1.33 -12.97
N GLN A 34 6.19 -2.57 -12.79
CA GLN A 34 4.96 -2.86 -12.08
C GLN A 34 5.25 -3.05 -10.60
N TRP A 35 4.30 -2.67 -9.76
CA TRP A 35 4.48 -2.83 -8.32
C TRP A 35 4.08 -4.23 -7.85
N GLU A 36 4.99 -4.86 -7.14
CA GLU A 36 4.77 -6.10 -6.41
C GLU A 36 4.65 -5.82 -4.91
N HIS A 37 4.03 -6.74 -4.18
CA HIS A 37 3.90 -6.68 -2.72
C HIS A 37 4.07 -8.05 -2.07
N GLY A 38 4.40 -8.07 -0.78
CA GLY A 38 4.43 -9.30 0.02
C GLY A 38 5.69 -10.14 -0.11
N MET A 39 6.81 -9.56 -0.55
CA MET A 39 8.13 -10.19 -0.55
C MET A 39 8.79 -10.14 0.84
N ALA A 40 9.85 -10.92 1.03
CA ALA A 40 10.69 -10.85 2.23
C ALA A 40 11.36 -9.47 2.37
N PHE A 41 11.64 -9.04 3.61
CA PHE A 41 12.24 -7.72 3.87
C PHE A 41 13.56 -7.49 3.14
N GLY A 42 14.37 -8.52 2.95
CA GLY A 42 15.65 -8.42 2.23
C GLY A 42 15.50 -8.11 0.73
N ASP A 43 14.33 -8.41 0.15
CA ASP A 43 14.02 -8.20 -1.27
C ASP A 43 13.10 -7.00 -1.50
N ALA A 44 12.71 -6.30 -0.42
CA ALA A 44 11.82 -5.16 -0.49
C ALA A 44 12.57 -3.88 -0.81
N MET A 45 12.00 -3.06 -1.70
CA MET A 45 12.49 -1.70 -1.92
C MET A 45 12.03 -0.77 -0.80
N SER A 46 10.84 -1.02 -0.26
CA SER A 46 10.27 -0.25 0.84
C SER A 46 9.28 -1.12 1.64
N MET A 47 8.98 -0.67 2.85
CA MET A 47 7.80 -1.09 3.60
C MET A 47 6.84 0.08 3.71
N VAL A 48 5.55 -0.16 3.53
CA VAL A 48 4.52 0.88 3.61
C VAL A 48 3.42 0.47 4.59
N LEU A 49 2.87 1.46 5.30
CA LEU A 49 1.82 1.29 6.28
C LEU A 49 0.88 2.52 6.25
N PRO A 50 -0.32 2.42 5.67
CA PRO A 50 -1.33 3.46 5.84
C PRO A 50 -1.79 3.46 7.30
N VAL A 51 -1.68 4.62 7.95
CA VAL A 51 -2.09 4.81 9.37
C VAL A 51 -3.37 5.65 9.47
N GLY A 52 -3.86 6.15 8.34
CA GLY A 52 -5.12 6.88 8.23
C GLY A 52 -5.44 7.25 6.78
N PRO A 53 -6.61 7.85 6.51
CA PRO A 53 -7.05 8.15 5.14
C PRO A 53 -6.17 9.16 4.41
N ARG A 54 -5.33 9.91 5.12
CA ARG A 54 -4.47 10.97 4.57
C ARG A 54 -3.00 10.83 4.98
N CYS A 55 -2.60 9.69 5.54
CA CYS A 55 -1.24 9.47 6.04
C CYS A 55 -0.79 8.02 5.80
N LEU A 56 0.35 7.88 5.14
CA LEU A 56 1.05 6.63 4.92
C LEU A 56 2.47 6.76 5.44
N LEU A 57 2.89 5.83 6.29
CA LEU A 57 4.27 5.70 6.70
C LEU A 57 5.00 4.78 5.72
N ALA A 58 6.23 5.11 5.40
CA ALA A 58 7.09 4.25 4.61
C ALA A 58 8.51 4.17 5.17
N LEU A 59 9.23 3.12 4.80
CA LEU A 59 10.64 2.96 5.07
C LEU A 59 11.41 3.10 3.76
N GLY A 60 12.23 4.15 3.68
CA GLY A 60 12.97 4.52 2.47
C GLY A 60 14.42 4.92 2.76
N PRO A 61 15.13 5.48 1.78
CA PRO A 61 16.55 5.82 1.92
C PRO A 61 16.81 7.07 2.78
N GLN A 62 15.82 7.93 2.99
CA GLN A 62 15.99 9.20 3.69
C GLN A 62 14.80 9.53 4.59
N ASN A 63 15.01 10.38 5.60
CA ASN A 63 13.89 10.89 6.39
C ASN A 63 13.21 12.01 5.60
N LEU A 64 11.93 11.87 5.26
CA LEU A 64 11.22 12.90 4.49
C LEU A 64 9.73 12.95 4.81
N THR A 65 9.12 14.09 4.47
CA THR A 65 7.68 14.20 4.28
C THR A 65 7.41 14.45 2.79
N GLY A 66 6.46 13.70 2.21
CA GLY A 66 6.22 13.71 0.77
C GLY A 66 4.74 13.80 0.42
N ILE A 67 4.46 14.19 -0.82
CA ILE A 67 3.13 14.21 -1.40
C ILE A 67 3.05 13.18 -2.51
N LEU A 68 2.10 12.25 -2.40
CA LEU A 68 1.83 11.22 -3.39
C LEU A 68 0.82 11.72 -4.42
N THR A 69 1.05 11.36 -5.68
CA THR A 69 0.10 11.61 -6.77
C THR A 69 -1.17 10.77 -6.60
N ALA A 70 -2.25 11.17 -7.26
CA ALA A 70 -3.51 10.43 -7.23
C ALA A 70 -3.33 8.97 -7.71
N ASP A 71 -2.52 8.76 -8.74
CA ASP A 71 -2.27 7.42 -9.28
C ASP A 71 -1.43 6.57 -8.32
N ALA A 72 -0.43 7.16 -7.65
CA ALA A 72 0.32 6.46 -6.60
C ALA A 72 -0.59 6.03 -5.43
N VAL A 73 -1.59 6.85 -5.06
CA VAL A 73 -2.58 6.51 -4.03
C VAL A 73 -3.46 5.35 -4.47
N LYS A 74 -3.96 5.36 -5.71
CA LYS A 74 -4.74 4.24 -6.27
C LYS A 74 -3.93 2.96 -6.26
N ASP A 75 -2.69 3.05 -6.68
CA ASP A 75 -1.70 1.98 -6.70
C ASP A 75 -1.50 1.33 -5.33
N PHE A 76 -1.30 2.14 -4.28
CA PHE A 76 -1.21 1.64 -2.91
C PHE A 76 -2.52 1.01 -2.43
N ASN A 77 -3.66 1.60 -2.77
CA ASN A 77 -4.97 1.07 -2.42
C ASN A 77 -5.23 -0.29 -3.08
N VAL A 78 -4.86 -0.48 -4.36
CA VAL A 78 -4.92 -1.80 -5.03
C VAL A 78 -4.12 -2.82 -4.21
N ARG A 79 -2.90 -2.50 -3.77
CA ARG A 79 -2.08 -3.44 -2.98
C ARG A 79 -2.69 -3.76 -1.63
N GLN A 80 -3.25 -2.77 -0.93
CA GLN A 80 -3.99 -3.01 0.32
C GLN A 80 -5.16 -3.97 0.10
N ILE A 81 -5.88 -3.83 -1.02
CA ILE A 81 -6.97 -4.73 -1.38
C ILE A 81 -6.47 -6.12 -1.74
N LEU A 82 -5.44 -6.24 -2.58
CA LEU A 82 -4.91 -7.53 -3.00
C LEU A 82 -4.27 -8.30 -1.85
N ALA A 83 -3.59 -7.60 -0.94
CA ALA A 83 -2.84 -8.18 0.18
C ALA A 83 -3.68 -8.47 1.44
N ALA A 84 -4.88 -7.90 1.57
CA ALA A 84 -5.75 -8.15 2.72
C ALA A 84 -5.99 -9.65 2.96
N GLU A 85 -6.33 -10.08 4.16
CA GLU A 85 -6.77 -11.47 4.38
C GLU A 85 -8.30 -11.56 4.23
N ARG A 86 -9.04 -10.60 4.79
CA ARG A 86 -10.51 -10.62 4.81
C ARG A 86 -11.14 -9.26 4.49
N TYR A 87 -10.60 -8.18 5.04
CA TYR A 87 -11.23 -6.87 4.98
C TYR A 87 -10.26 -5.76 4.58
N VAL A 88 -10.81 -4.76 3.90
CA VAL A 88 -10.24 -3.41 3.83
C VAL A 88 -11.21 -2.44 4.48
N TYR A 89 -10.66 -1.49 5.21
CA TYR A 89 -11.39 -0.42 5.90
C TYR A 89 -11.19 0.88 5.14
N MET A 90 -12.24 1.68 5.10
CA MET A 90 -12.28 2.95 4.41
C MET A 90 -13.05 3.98 5.22
N HIS A 91 -12.76 5.26 4.99
CA HIS A 91 -13.53 6.33 5.60
C HIS A 91 -14.98 6.31 5.02
N PRO A 92 -16.04 6.45 5.84
CA PRO A 92 -17.45 6.25 5.43
C PRO A 92 -17.99 7.12 4.30
N ASN A 93 -17.23 8.13 3.85
CA ASN A 93 -17.58 9.02 2.73
C ASN A 93 -16.42 9.14 1.72
N SER A 94 -15.58 8.12 1.64
CA SER A 94 -14.41 8.11 0.75
C SER A 94 -14.76 7.89 -0.72
N GLY A 95 -15.91 7.26 -1.00
CA GLY A 95 -16.28 6.82 -2.35
C GLY A 95 -15.43 5.64 -2.85
N LEU A 96 -14.67 4.98 -1.97
CA LEU A 96 -13.76 3.90 -2.33
C LEU A 96 -14.44 2.52 -2.37
N GLU A 97 -15.73 2.43 -2.07
CA GLU A 97 -16.49 1.18 -2.00
C GLU A 97 -16.51 0.49 -3.36
N GLY A 98 -16.89 1.22 -4.41
CA GLY A 98 -16.93 0.70 -5.79
C GLY A 98 -15.54 0.33 -6.31
N PHE A 99 -14.54 1.16 -6.00
CA PHE A 99 -13.14 0.88 -6.33
C PHE A 99 -12.64 -0.41 -5.66
N ALA A 100 -12.92 -0.57 -4.36
CA ALA A 100 -12.51 -1.75 -3.60
C ALA A 100 -13.18 -3.02 -4.12
N ALA A 101 -14.48 -2.96 -4.40
CA ALA A 101 -15.22 -4.07 -4.98
C ALA A 101 -14.67 -4.48 -6.35
N GLN A 102 -14.35 -3.52 -7.23
CA GLN A 102 -13.80 -3.80 -8.55
C GLN A 102 -12.40 -4.41 -8.48
N ALA A 103 -11.50 -3.85 -7.68
CA ALA A 103 -10.14 -4.37 -7.54
C ALA A 103 -10.12 -5.75 -6.84
N ALA A 104 -11.06 -6.03 -5.92
CA ALA A 104 -11.17 -7.33 -5.27
C ALA A 104 -11.49 -8.47 -6.25
N GLN A 105 -12.11 -8.19 -7.40
CA GLN A 105 -12.36 -9.19 -8.45
C GLN A 105 -11.09 -9.67 -9.14
N GLN A 106 -9.99 -8.91 -9.03
CA GLN A 106 -8.69 -9.25 -9.62
C GLN A 106 -7.85 -10.13 -8.68
N ARG A 107 -8.35 -10.46 -7.49
CA ARG A 107 -7.60 -11.27 -6.52
C ARG A 107 -7.45 -12.68 -7.06
N PRO A 108 -6.22 -13.18 -7.20
CA PRO A 108 -6.02 -14.58 -7.54
C PRO A 108 -6.59 -15.46 -6.43
N THR A 109 -7.25 -16.56 -6.81
CA THR A 109 -7.76 -17.55 -5.86
C THR A 109 -6.58 -18.12 -5.08
N ARG A 110 -6.44 -17.72 -3.82
CA ARG A 110 -5.36 -18.21 -2.98
C ARG A 110 -5.66 -19.68 -2.62
N PRO A 111 -4.73 -20.62 -2.83
CA PRO A 111 -4.93 -21.99 -2.35
C PRO A 111 -5.14 -21.96 -0.83
N ALA A 112 -6.05 -22.79 -0.34
CA ALA A 112 -6.30 -22.94 1.09
C ALA A 112 -4.97 -23.26 1.79
N ARG A 113 -4.64 -22.48 2.82
CA ARG A 113 -3.47 -22.72 3.68
C ARG A 113 -3.73 -23.89 4.61
#